data_AF-A0A956R796-F1
#
_entry.id   AF-A0A956R796-F1
#
_cell.length_a   1.000
_cell.length_b   1.000
_cell.length_c   1.000
_cell.angle_alpha   90.00
_cell.angle_beta   90.00
_cell.angle_gamma   90.00
#
_symmetry.space_group_name_H-M   'P 1'
#
loop_
_entity.id
_entity.type
_entity.pdbx_description
1 polymer ?
#
loop_
_entity_poly.entity_id
_entity_poly.type
_entity_poly.pdbx_seq_one_letter_code
_entity_poly.pdbx_strand_id
1 'polypeptide(L)'
;MNTIDSIQGLLDEIEQIDPAFRQQVRGVADDELARLEEAVGSALPEVHRQFLRAMGEDWAIPLTKADFRCARLLEYFQAVPWRPPSGYALIGVDDTGNGEDYFLDQSTDPAQVVLFPKGTNPAEYDEDLQSYYEVESPSLPDFVFCQFFFVRHLRAGPNHIDASKVQDVEGAFAKATAVLERLGLTPHPRSGHGYAYYVTPEVSVAVSQPEGYGLGVELGGPDRGRVEHVYSVLHDHVGFAPGTRRGP
;
A
#
# COMPACT_ATOMS: atom_id res chain seq x y z
N MET A 1 8.15 -17.93 -7.98
CA MET A 1 8.05 -16.50 -7.65
C MET A 1 8.86 -15.72 -8.67
N ASN A 2 8.23 -14.78 -9.39
CA ASN A 2 9.00 -13.79 -10.13
C ASN A 2 9.74 -12.93 -9.11
N THR A 3 10.92 -12.41 -9.46
CA THR A 3 11.73 -11.57 -8.55
C THR A 3 10.94 -10.35 -8.04
N ILE A 4 9.99 -9.86 -8.85
CA ILE A 4 9.05 -8.77 -8.55
C ILE A 4 8.13 -9.11 -7.36
N ASP A 5 7.83 -10.38 -7.10
CA ASP A 5 6.90 -10.79 -6.04
C ASP A 5 7.62 -11.03 -4.69
N SER A 6 8.91 -10.71 -4.60
CA SER A 6 9.69 -10.82 -3.36
C SER A 6 9.90 -9.47 -2.70
N ILE A 7 10.06 -9.46 -1.38
CA ILE A 7 10.37 -8.23 -0.64
C ILE A 7 11.72 -7.63 -1.05
N GLN A 8 12.71 -8.45 -1.41
CA GLN A 8 14.00 -7.94 -1.88
C GLN A 8 13.88 -7.30 -3.26
N GLY A 9 13.17 -7.93 -4.20
CA GLY A 9 12.91 -7.34 -5.52
C GLY A 9 12.14 -6.03 -5.42
N LEU A 10 11.15 -5.97 -4.52
CA LEU A 10 10.45 -4.72 -4.21
C LEU A 10 11.42 -3.63 -3.72
N LEU A 11 12.33 -3.94 -2.79
CA LEU A 11 13.28 -2.96 -2.28
C LEU A 11 14.22 -2.45 -3.36
N ASP A 12 14.69 -3.33 -4.26
CA ASP A 12 15.51 -2.94 -5.40
C ASP A 12 14.75 -2.01 -6.35
N GLU A 13 13.44 -2.23 -6.55
CA GLU A 13 12.58 -1.34 -7.34
C GLU A 13 12.39 0.02 -6.67
N ILE A 14 12.10 0.04 -5.36
CA ILE A 14 11.95 1.30 -4.61
C ILE A 14 13.26 2.09 -4.62
N GLU A 15 14.42 1.43 -4.51
CA GLU A 15 15.74 2.08 -4.55
C GLU A 15 16.02 2.78 -5.89
N GLN A 16 15.42 2.32 -7.00
CA GLN A 16 15.49 3.01 -8.29
C GLN A 16 14.69 4.32 -8.31
N ILE A 17 13.68 4.45 -7.44
CA ILE A 17 12.81 5.62 -7.31
C ILE A 17 13.33 6.58 -6.23
N ASP A 18 13.66 6.05 -5.04
CA ASP A 18 14.22 6.75 -3.89
C ASP A 18 15.49 6.02 -3.42
N PRO A 19 16.69 6.41 -3.92
CA PRO A 19 17.95 5.75 -3.54
C PRO A 19 18.29 5.82 -2.05
N ALA A 20 17.67 6.73 -1.29
CA ALA A 20 17.89 6.84 0.14
C ALA A 20 17.01 5.88 0.95
N PHE A 21 16.00 5.26 0.34
CA PHE A 21 15.03 4.41 1.03
C PHE A 21 15.68 3.22 1.74
N ARG A 22 16.60 2.53 1.06
CA ARG A 22 17.26 1.32 1.61
C ARG A 22 18.09 1.59 2.86
N GLN A 23 18.61 2.82 3.01
CA GLN A 23 19.37 3.22 4.18
C GLN A 23 18.49 3.59 5.38
N GLN A 24 17.18 3.77 5.15
CA GLN A 24 16.22 4.22 6.15
C GLN A 24 15.38 3.07 6.69
N VAL A 25 15.18 2.00 5.92
CA VAL A 25 14.53 0.79 6.43
C VAL A 25 15.48 -0.03 7.29
N ARG A 26 14.92 -0.76 8.25
CA ARG A 26 15.63 -1.64 9.15
C ARG A 26 14.78 -2.86 9.49
N GLY A 27 15.37 -4.03 9.28
CA GLY A 27 14.77 -5.30 9.63
C GLY A 27 15.04 -5.73 11.06
N VAL A 28 14.25 -6.71 11.52
CA VAL A 28 14.44 -7.34 12.83
C VAL A 28 15.38 -8.54 12.74
N ALA A 29 16.01 -8.88 13.87
CA ALA A 29 16.88 -10.03 13.98
C ALA A 29 16.09 -11.36 14.08
N ASP A 30 16.77 -12.49 13.83
CA ASP A 30 16.12 -13.81 13.84
C ASP A 30 15.58 -14.21 15.22
N ASP A 31 16.16 -13.72 16.31
CA ASP A 31 15.69 -13.96 17.68
C ASP A 31 14.38 -13.18 17.97
N GLU A 32 14.24 -11.97 17.46
CA GLU A 32 12.99 -11.20 17.55
C GLU A 32 11.87 -11.87 16.73
N LEU A 33 12.19 -12.39 15.54
CA LEU A 33 11.23 -13.16 14.74
C LEU A 33 10.79 -14.44 15.44
N ALA A 34 11.73 -15.17 16.04
CA ALA A 34 11.41 -16.38 16.80
C ALA A 34 10.47 -16.07 17.99
N ARG A 35 10.69 -14.95 18.68
CA ARG A 35 9.80 -14.49 19.76
C ARG A 35 8.40 -14.15 19.25
N LEU A 36 8.29 -13.55 18.07
CA LEU A 36 6.99 -13.28 17.45
C LEU A 36 6.28 -14.58 17.05
N GLU A 37 6.98 -15.52 16.41
CA GLU A 37 6.42 -16.85 16.05
C GLU A 37 5.95 -17.63 17.29
N GLU A 38 6.70 -17.56 18.40
CA GLU A 38 6.29 -18.13 19.68
C GLU A 38 5.02 -17.48 20.22
N ALA A 39 4.91 -16.15 20.16
CA ALA A 39 3.72 -15.41 20.64
C ALA A 39 2.47 -15.69 19.79
N VAL A 40 2.65 -15.83 18.47
CA VAL A 40 1.61 -16.23 17.51
C VAL A 40 1.19 -17.68 17.75
N GLY A 41 2.14 -18.56 18.08
CA GLY A 41 1.93 -20.00 18.27
C GLY A 41 2.10 -20.84 17.00
N SER A 42 2.63 -20.24 15.93
CA SER A 42 2.90 -20.90 14.64
C SER A 42 4.00 -20.16 13.87
N ALA A 43 4.53 -20.80 12.83
CA ALA A 43 5.45 -20.15 11.91
C ALA A 43 4.74 -19.05 11.11
N LEU A 44 5.41 -17.92 10.90
CA LEU A 44 4.89 -16.84 10.06
C LEU A 44 4.96 -17.23 8.57
N PRO A 45 4.04 -16.73 7.73
CA PRO A 45 4.16 -16.87 6.28
C PRO A 45 5.51 -16.36 5.78
N GLU A 46 6.11 -17.04 4.80
CA GLU A 46 7.47 -16.71 4.34
C GLU A 46 7.59 -15.27 3.83
N VAL A 47 6.60 -14.76 3.10
CA VAL A 47 6.59 -13.36 2.64
C VAL A 47 6.56 -12.36 3.80
N HIS A 48 5.86 -12.69 4.89
CA HIS A 48 5.83 -11.87 6.10
C HIS A 48 7.17 -11.91 6.84
N ARG A 49 7.79 -13.09 6.94
CA ARG A 49 9.16 -13.22 7.48
C ARG A 49 10.14 -12.36 6.70
N GLN A 50 10.07 -12.40 5.36
CA GLN A 50 10.93 -11.58 4.50
C GLN A 50 10.69 -10.09 4.72
N PHE A 51 9.43 -9.67 4.86
CA PHE A 51 9.07 -8.28 5.18
C PHE A 51 9.70 -7.84 6.50
N LEU A 52 9.50 -8.60 7.57
CA LEU A 52 10.02 -8.24 8.89
C LEU A 52 11.55 -8.23 8.93
N ARG A 53 12.21 -9.19 8.27
CA ARG A 53 13.68 -9.22 8.12
C ARG A 53 14.24 -8.05 7.34
N ALA A 54 13.44 -7.44 6.47
CA ALA A 54 13.88 -6.32 5.64
C ALA A 54 13.58 -4.97 6.29
N MET A 55 12.41 -4.85 6.95
CA MET A 55 11.85 -3.57 7.37
C MET A 55 10.96 -3.62 8.63
N GLY A 56 11.06 -4.70 9.42
CA GLY A 56 10.21 -4.92 10.60
C GLY A 56 10.54 -4.09 11.85
N GLU A 57 11.70 -3.43 11.92
CA GLU A 57 12.04 -2.49 13.01
C GLU A 57 11.66 -1.06 12.61
N ASP A 58 12.01 -0.68 11.39
CA ASP A 58 11.64 0.58 10.77
C ASP A 58 11.39 0.34 9.28
N TRP A 59 10.20 0.66 8.81
CA TRP A 59 9.82 0.54 7.40
C TRP A 59 9.86 1.84 6.62
N ALA A 60 10.26 2.95 7.26
CA ALA A 60 10.47 4.26 6.64
C ALA A 60 9.27 4.85 5.87
N ILE A 61 8.06 4.31 6.06
CA ILE A 61 6.81 4.81 5.50
C ILE A 61 5.96 5.39 6.65
N PRO A 62 5.67 6.70 6.65
CA PRO A 62 5.04 7.36 7.79
C PRO A 62 3.51 7.18 7.78
N LEU A 63 3.04 5.97 8.09
CA LEU A 63 1.62 5.74 8.35
C LEU A 63 1.24 6.22 9.75
N THR A 64 0.14 6.97 9.81
CA THR A 64 -0.38 7.53 11.08
C THR A 64 -1.45 6.67 11.72
N LYS A 65 -1.98 5.68 11.00
CA LYS A 65 -3.13 4.87 11.46
C LYS A 65 -2.77 3.44 11.84
N ALA A 66 -1.76 2.86 11.20
CA ALA A 66 -1.41 1.47 11.37
C ALA A 66 0.10 1.29 11.54
N ASP A 67 0.47 0.29 12.32
CA ASP A 67 1.85 -0.03 12.64
C ASP A 67 2.14 -1.50 12.34
N PHE A 68 3.17 -1.71 11.52
CA PHE A 68 3.59 -2.99 10.95
C PHE A 68 4.91 -3.48 11.56
N ARG A 69 5.42 -2.79 12.60
CA ARG A 69 6.66 -3.16 13.27
C ARG A 69 6.50 -4.44 14.06
N CYS A 70 7.52 -5.29 14.06
CA CYS A 70 7.55 -6.55 14.80
C CYS A 70 7.29 -6.34 16.30
N ALA A 71 7.85 -5.26 16.88
CA ALA A 71 7.63 -4.90 18.28
C ALA A 71 6.14 -4.67 18.58
N ARG A 72 5.43 -3.99 17.67
CA ARG A 72 4.00 -3.72 17.82
C ARG A 72 3.16 -4.99 17.73
N LEU A 73 3.46 -5.87 16.77
CA LEU A 73 2.80 -7.16 16.65
C LEU A 73 3.01 -8.01 17.92
N LEU A 74 4.23 -8.00 18.46
CA LEU A 74 4.54 -8.73 19.70
C LEU A 74 3.76 -8.17 20.90
N GLU A 75 3.70 -6.85 21.05
CA GLU A 75 2.88 -6.20 22.08
C GLU A 75 1.40 -6.60 21.97
N TYR A 76 0.87 -6.64 20.74
CA TYR A 76 -0.50 -7.06 20.49
C TYR A 76 -0.75 -8.49 20.98
N PHE A 77 0.08 -9.46 20.58
CA PHE A 77 -0.11 -10.86 20.96
C PHE A 77 0.09 -11.15 22.45
N GLN A 78 0.85 -10.29 23.15
CA GLN A 78 1.04 -10.37 24.60
C GLN A 78 -0.12 -9.74 25.37
N ALA A 79 -0.70 -8.65 24.86
CA ALA A 79 -1.78 -7.93 25.52
C ALA A 79 -3.16 -8.55 25.23
N VAL A 80 -3.34 -9.14 24.05
CA VAL A 80 -4.64 -9.62 23.55
C VAL A 80 -4.62 -11.15 23.48
N PRO A 81 -5.53 -11.86 24.18
CA PRO A 81 -5.60 -13.32 24.17
C PRO A 81 -6.18 -13.89 22.86
N TRP A 82 -6.69 -13.02 22.00
CA TRP A 82 -7.25 -13.38 20.71
C TRP A 82 -6.18 -13.80 19.69
N ARG A 83 -6.52 -14.67 18.74
CA ARG A 83 -5.62 -15.15 17.68
C ARG A 83 -6.32 -15.14 16.31
N PRO A 84 -5.60 -14.78 15.22
CA PRO A 84 -6.13 -14.85 13.87
C PRO A 84 -6.70 -16.24 13.53
N PRO A 85 -7.77 -16.33 12.72
CA PRO A 85 -8.28 -17.61 12.24
C PRO A 85 -7.24 -18.36 11.39
N SER A 86 -7.43 -19.67 11.26
CA SER A 86 -6.62 -20.47 10.34
C SER A 86 -6.68 -19.89 8.92
N GLY A 87 -5.51 -19.80 8.28
CA GLY A 87 -5.38 -19.20 6.95
C GLY A 87 -5.05 -17.70 6.98
N TYR A 88 -5.17 -17.03 8.11
CA TYR A 88 -4.87 -15.60 8.23
C TYR A 88 -3.65 -15.35 9.12
N ALA A 89 -2.86 -14.34 8.78
CA ALA A 89 -1.73 -13.89 9.60
C ALA A 89 -1.80 -12.37 9.81
N LEU A 90 -1.82 -11.91 11.05
CA LEU A 90 -1.78 -10.48 11.39
C LEU A 90 -0.41 -9.90 10.96
N ILE A 91 -0.44 -8.80 10.21
CA ILE A 91 0.75 -8.09 9.72
C ILE A 91 0.83 -6.62 10.14
N GLY A 92 -0.29 -6.02 10.52
CA GLY A 92 -0.34 -4.64 10.97
C GLY A 92 -1.52 -4.38 11.90
N VAL A 93 -1.32 -3.49 12.87
CA VAL A 93 -2.33 -3.17 13.89
C VAL A 93 -2.77 -1.72 13.74
N ASP A 94 -4.08 -1.46 13.80
CA ASP A 94 -4.60 -0.10 13.89
C ASP A 94 -4.31 0.50 15.28
N ASP A 95 -3.58 1.61 15.26
CA ASP A 95 -3.20 2.38 16.46
C ASP A 95 -4.25 3.43 16.83
N THR A 96 -5.24 3.68 15.97
CA THR A 96 -6.27 4.69 16.26
C THR A 96 -7.40 4.17 17.14
N GLY A 97 -7.51 2.86 17.32
CA GLY A 97 -8.53 2.23 18.18
C GLY A 97 -9.92 2.14 17.55
N ASN A 98 -10.10 2.67 16.33
CA ASN A 98 -11.39 2.78 15.65
C ASN A 98 -11.36 2.13 14.25
N GLY A 99 -10.24 1.54 13.84
CA GLY A 99 -9.99 1.07 12.48
C GLY A 99 -9.98 -0.45 12.34
N GLU A 100 -9.38 -0.89 11.24
CA GLU A 100 -9.26 -2.28 10.82
C GLU A 100 -7.80 -2.73 10.97
N ASP A 101 -7.59 -3.95 11.47
CA ASP A 101 -6.27 -4.58 11.53
C ASP A 101 -5.97 -5.24 10.17
N TYR A 102 -4.68 -5.37 9.83
CA TYR A 102 -4.21 -5.84 8.52
C TYR A 102 -3.72 -7.27 8.61
N PHE A 103 -4.16 -8.10 7.67
CA PHE A 103 -3.85 -9.53 7.66
C PHE A 103 -3.39 -9.99 6.27
N LEU A 104 -2.65 -11.10 6.24
CA LEU A 104 -2.45 -11.89 5.03
C LEU A 104 -3.47 -13.01 4.96
N ASP A 105 -4.25 -13.04 3.88
CA ASP A 105 -5.06 -14.19 3.51
C ASP A 105 -4.19 -15.20 2.72
N GLN A 106 -3.92 -16.34 3.34
CA GLN A 106 -3.11 -17.42 2.76
C GLN A 106 -3.93 -18.41 1.92
N SER A 107 -5.23 -18.17 1.73
CA SER A 107 -6.07 -18.98 0.84
C SER A 107 -5.79 -18.70 -0.65
N THR A 108 -5.08 -17.61 -0.94
CA THR A 108 -4.70 -17.16 -2.28
C THR A 108 -3.19 -17.31 -2.50
N ASP A 109 -2.79 -17.43 -3.77
CA ASP A 109 -1.38 -17.43 -4.20
C ASP A 109 -1.20 -16.41 -5.35
N PRO A 110 -0.51 -15.27 -5.11
CA PRO A 110 0.11 -14.87 -3.85
C PRO A 110 -0.91 -14.56 -2.74
N ALA A 111 -0.47 -14.64 -1.48
CA ALA A 111 -1.27 -14.26 -0.32
C ALA A 111 -1.62 -12.77 -0.35
N GLN A 112 -2.90 -12.44 -0.26
CA GLN A 112 -3.43 -11.08 -0.35
C GLN A 112 -3.38 -10.35 1.00
N VAL A 113 -3.32 -9.02 0.96
CA VAL A 113 -3.49 -8.18 2.15
C VAL A 113 -4.97 -7.81 2.29
N VAL A 114 -5.54 -8.11 3.44
CA VAL A 114 -6.96 -7.88 3.77
C VAL A 114 -7.11 -7.15 5.09
N LEU A 115 -8.27 -6.52 5.27
CA LEU A 115 -8.63 -5.74 6.46
C LEU A 115 -9.76 -6.42 7.25
N PHE A 116 -9.64 -6.43 8.58
CA PHE A 116 -10.73 -6.86 9.48
C PHE A 116 -11.10 -5.74 10.46
N PRO A 117 -12.40 -5.47 10.70
CA PRO A 117 -12.85 -4.58 11.76
C PRO A 117 -12.29 -4.96 13.13
N LYS A 118 -11.78 -3.98 13.87
CA LYS A 118 -11.27 -4.20 15.23
C LYS A 118 -12.41 -4.56 16.18
N GLY A 119 -12.23 -5.63 16.95
CA GLY A 119 -13.15 -6.02 18.04
C GLY A 119 -14.24 -7.01 17.66
N THR A 120 -14.32 -7.45 16.41
CA THR A 120 -15.04 -8.68 16.08
C THR A 120 -14.12 -9.86 16.34
N ASN A 121 -14.53 -10.76 17.22
CA ASN A 121 -13.91 -12.07 17.29
C ASN A 121 -14.18 -12.74 15.94
N PRO A 122 -13.17 -13.08 15.10
CA PRO A 122 -13.48 -13.62 13.81
C PRO A 122 -14.06 -15.04 13.84
N ALA A 123 -14.09 -15.68 15.03
CA ALA A 123 -14.89 -16.88 15.28
C ALA A 123 -16.39 -16.60 15.48
N GLU A 124 -16.82 -15.33 15.56
CA GLU A 124 -18.23 -14.90 15.49
C GLU A 124 -18.71 -14.69 14.05
N TYR A 125 -17.82 -14.77 13.06
CA TYR A 125 -18.21 -14.85 11.66
C TYR A 125 -18.55 -16.32 11.34
N ASP A 126 -19.84 -16.63 11.38
CA ASP A 126 -20.37 -17.91 10.90
C ASP A 126 -20.04 -18.08 9.41
N GLU A 127 -19.20 -19.08 9.13
CA GLU A 127 -18.95 -19.80 7.86
C GLU A 127 -18.52 -19.03 6.59
N ASP A 128 -18.69 -17.71 6.47
CA ASP A 128 -18.30 -16.95 5.26
C ASP A 128 -17.51 -15.66 5.55
N LEU A 129 -16.27 -15.83 6.04
CA LEU A 129 -15.32 -14.73 6.27
C LEU A 129 -15.07 -13.87 5.00
N GLN A 130 -15.26 -14.42 3.80
CA GLN A 130 -15.06 -13.70 2.54
C GLN A 130 -16.05 -12.56 2.32
N SER A 131 -17.19 -12.59 3.02
CA SER A 131 -18.18 -11.51 2.98
C SER A 131 -17.89 -10.33 3.91
N TYR A 132 -16.84 -10.43 4.75
CA TYR A 132 -16.59 -9.48 5.85
C TYR A 132 -15.23 -8.79 5.82
N TYR A 133 -14.33 -9.13 4.91
CA TYR A 133 -13.05 -8.44 4.75
C TYR A 133 -13.00 -7.62 3.46
N GLU A 134 -12.25 -6.52 3.50
CA GLU A 134 -11.90 -5.75 2.31
C GLU A 134 -10.52 -6.18 1.82
N VAL A 135 -10.38 -6.41 0.51
CA VAL A 135 -9.06 -6.68 -0.10
C VAL A 135 -8.36 -5.35 -0.30
N GLU A 136 -7.31 -5.12 0.47
CA GLU A 136 -6.51 -3.91 0.40
C GLU A 136 -5.43 -4.01 -0.70
N SER A 137 -4.87 -5.21 -0.91
CA SER A 137 -3.83 -5.40 -1.92
C SER A 137 -3.71 -6.85 -2.39
N PRO A 138 -3.37 -7.09 -3.67
CA PRO A 138 -3.17 -8.45 -4.19
C PRO A 138 -1.99 -9.19 -3.56
N SER A 139 -1.03 -8.49 -2.96
CA SER A 139 0.12 -9.11 -2.30
C SER A 139 0.76 -8.18 -1.26
N LEU A 140 1.55 -8.73 -0.33
CA LEU A 140 2.32 -7.91 0.61
C LEU A 140 3.34 -6.99 -0.10
N PRO A 141 4.11 -7.44 -1.11
CA PRO A 141 4.97 -6.54 -1.87
C PRO A 141 4.23 -5.38 -2.53
N ASP A 142 3.06 -5.64 -3.14
CA ASP A 142 2.27 -4.58 -3.78
C ASP A 142 1.67 -3.62 -2.76
N PHE A 143 1.27 -4.12 -1.59
CA PHE A 143 0.83 -3.28 -0.49
C PHE A 143 1.94 -2.31 -0.07
N VAL A 144 3.15 -2.83 0.19
CA VAL A 144 4.30 -1.99 0.59
C VAL A 144 4.66 -1.00 -0.51
N PHE A 145 4.66 -1.41 -1.78
CA PHE A 145 4.87 -0.49 -2.91
C PHE A 145 3.84 0.63 -2.95
N CYS A 146 2.56 0.28 -2.80
CA CYS A 146 1.44 1.23 -2.81
C CYS A 146 1.61 2.25 -1.68
N GLN A 147 1.88 1.79 -0.45
CA GLN A 147 2.09 2.67 0.70
C GLN A 147 3.33 3.56 0.51
N PHE A 148 4.45 3.01 0.03
CA PHE A 148 5.63 3.80 -0.33
C PHE A 148 5.27 4.90 -1.34
N PHE A 149 4.61 4.52 -2.45
CA PHE A 149 4.37 5.42 -3.57
C PHE A 149 3.46 6.58 -3.18
N PHE A 150 2.32 6.29 -2.55
CA PHE A 150 1.38 7.34 -2.16
C PHE A 150 1.87 8.17 -0.98
N VAL A 151 2.27 7.50 0.11
CA VAL A 151 2.50 8.20 1.38
C VAL A 151 3.85 8.88 1.41
N ARG A 152 4.90 8.17 0.97
CA ARG A 152 6.26 8.67 1.05
C ARG A 152 6.67 9.42 -0.21
N HIS A 153 6.46 8.83 -1.38
CA HIS A 153 6.98 9.39 -2.63
C HIS A 153 6.16 10.59 -3.14
N LEU A 154 4.84 10.46 -3.20
CA LEU A 154 3.97 11.54 -3.69
C LEU A 154 3.67 12.58 -2.60
N ARG A 155 3.05 12.17 -1.49
CA ARG A 155 2.53 13.13 -0.48
C ARG A 155 3.60 13.85 0.33
N ALA A 156 4.78 13.24 0.51
CA ALA A 156 5.91 13.93 1.14
C ALA A 156 6.77 14.71 0.13
N GLY A 157 6.43 14.66 -1.16
CA GLY A 157 7.14 15.37 -2.23
C GLY A 157 6.92 16.90 -2.19
N PRO A 158 7.82 17.69 -2.81
CA PRO A 158 7.82 19.15 -2.69
C PRO A 158 6.66 19.83 -3.43
N ASN A 159 6.17 19.23 -4.52
CA ASN A 159 4.99 19.68 -5.24
C ASN A 159 4.03 18.49 -5.30
N HIS A 160 2.89 18.58 -4.63
CA HIS A 160 1.89 17.52 -4.57
C HIS A 160 0.52 18.06 -4.96
N ILE A 161 -0.21 17.29 -5.76
CA ILE A 161 -1.60 17.53 -6.11
C ILE A 161 -2.38 16.24 -5.89
N ASP A 162 -3.35 16.29 -4.98
CA ASP A 162 -4.43 15.30 -4.89
C ASP A 162 -5.63 15.78 -5.71
N ALA A 163 -6.10 14.94 -6.64
CA ALA A 163 -7.21 15.17 -7.55
C ALA A 163 -8.24 14.02 -7.51
N SER A 164 -8.58 13.55 -6.32
CA SER A 164 -9.42 12.35 -6.12
C SER A 164 -10.94 12.53 -6.25
N LYS A 165 -11.42 13.46 -7.09
CA LYS A 165 -12.86 13.51 -7.43
C LYS A 165 -13.08 13.81 -8.91
N VAL A 166 -13.72 12.88 -9.59
CA VAL A 166 -14.19 13.03 -10.97
C VAL A 166 -15.70 13.23 -11.01
N GLN A 167 -16.18 13.93 -12.03
CA GLN A 167 -17.62 14.08 -12.27
C GLN A 167 -18.25 12.82 -12.86
N ASP A 168 -17.49 12.12 -13.71
CA ASP A 168 -17.88 10.88 -14.36
C ASP A 168 -16.81 9.81 -14.09
N VAL A 169 -17.25 8.68 -13.55
CA VAL A 169 -16.41 7.56 -13.10
C VAL A 169 -16.25 6.53 -14.23
N GLU A 170 -17.19 6.47 -15.17
CA GLU A 170 -17.23 5.46 -16.22
C GLU A 170 -16.06 5.65 -17.20
N GLY A 171 -15.18 4.66 -17.30
CA GLY A 171 -13.99 4.71 -18.16
C GLY A 171 -12.93 5.73 -17.75
N ALA A 172 -13.08 6.40 -16.60
CA ALA A 172 -12.22 7.49 -16.18
C ALA A 172 -10.77 7.05 -15.96
N PHE A 173 -10.54 5.85 -15.40
CA PHE A 173 -9.20 5.27 -15.25
C PHE A 173 -8.50 5.07 -16.60
N ALA A 174 -9.13 4.36 -17.53
CA ALA A 174 -8.58 4.13 -18.87
C ALA A 174 -8.31 5.43 -19.64
N LYS A 175 -9.16 6.45 -19.44
CA LYS A 175 -8.96 7.77 -20.01
C LYS A 175 -7.75 8.48 -19.39
N ALA A 176 -7.60 8.43 -18.07
CA ALA A 176 -6.47 9.04 -17.36
C ALA A 176 -5.14 8.38 -17.76
N THR A 177 -5.07 7.04 -17.82
CA THR A 177 -3.86 6.33 -18.25
C THR A 177 -3.50 6.64 -19.70
N ALA A 178 -4.47 6.64 -20.62
CA ALA A 178 -4.25 7.01 -22.02
C ALA A 178 -3.79 8.48 -22.20
N VAL A 179 -4.18 9.40 -21.31
CA VAL A 179 -3.64 10.77 -21.30
C VAL A 179 -2.16 10.76 -20.91
N LEU A 180 -1.80 10.04 -19.84
CA LEU A 180 -0.42 9.97 -19.34
C LEU A 180 0.53 9.34 -20.36
N GLU A 181 0.10 8.26 -21.02
CA GLU A 181 0.86 7.61 -22.09
C GLU A 181 1.06 8.54 -23.29
N ARG A 182 0.04 9.32 -23.69
CA ARG A 182 0.17 10.34 -24.74
C ARG A 182 1.10 11.48 -24.37
N LEU A 183 1.27 11.75 -23.07
CA LEU A 183 2.26 12.71 -22.55
C LEU A 183 3.69 12.11 -22.48
N GLY A 184 3.86 10.86 -22.92
CA GLY A 184 5.13 10.15 -22.98
C GLY A 184 5.52 9.42 -21.70
N LEU A 185 4.61 9.31 -20.72
CA LEU A 185 4.89 8.59 -19.48
C LEU A 185 4.67 7.09 -19.71
N THR A 186 5.58 6.27 -19.20
CA THR A 186 5.47 4.80 -19.28
C THR A 186 4.95 4.26 -17.95
N PRO A 187 3.95 3.36 -17.95
CA PRO A 187 3.47 2.76 -16.72
C PRO A 187 4.55 1.90 -16.07
N HIS A 188 4.64 2.00 -14.75
CA HIS A 188 5.52 1.17 -13.92
C HIS A 188 5.07 -0.30 -13.99
N PRO A 189 5.98 -1.29 -13.93
CA PRO A 189 5.64 -2.71 -13.98
C PRO A 189 4.62 -3.19 -12.93
N ARG A 190 4.52 -2.49 -11.79
CA ARG A 190 3.51 -2.76 -10.74
C ARG A 190 2.12 -2.16 -11.00
N SER A 191 1.91 -1.55 -12.16
CA SER A 191 0.56 -1.10 -12.55
C SER A 191 -0.33 -2.31 -12.79
N GLY A 192 -1.50 -2.34 -12.17
CA GLY A 192 -2.43 -3.47 -12.19
C GLY A 192 -3.54 -3.28 -11.15
N HIS A 193 -4.57 -4.14 -11.20
CA HIS A 193 -5.62 -4.21 -10.17
C HIS A 193 -6.27 -2.86 -9.79
N GLY A 194 -6.53 -2.01 -10.79
CA GLY A 194 -7.10 -0.68 -10.57
C GLY A 194 -6.08 0.38 -10.16
N TYR A 195 -4.77 0.12 -10.25
CA TYR A 195 -3.71 1.10 -10.03
C TYR A 195 -2.83 1.25 -11.27
N ALA A 196 -2.41 2.48 -11.55
CA ALA A 196 -1.37 2.77 -12.54
C ALA A 196 -0.40 3.79 -11.98
N TYR A 197 0.89 3.44 -11.96
CA TYR A 197 1.96 4.27 -11.43
C TYR A 197 2.86 4.72 -12.57
N TYR A 198 3.31 5.96 -12.54
CA TYR A 198 4.20 6.54 -13.53
C TYR A 198 5.30 7.28 -12.78
N VAL A 199 6.55 7.03 -13.17
CA VAL A 199 7.72 7.66 -12.52
C VAL A 199 8.64 8.22 -13.60
N THR A 200 8.99 9.49 -13.44
CA THR A 200 10.03 10.17 -14.22
C THR A 200 10.86 11.04 -13.28
N PRO A 201 12.04 11.54 -13.71
CA PRO A 201 12.82 12.48 -12.90
C PRO A 201 12.08 13.79 -12.59
N GLU A 202 11.08 14.17 -13.38
CA GLU A 202 10.38 15.46 -13.27
C GLU A 202 9.05 15.35 -12.52
N VAL A 203 8.32 14.25 -12.74
CA VAL A 203 6.98 14.01 -12.22
C VAL A 203 6.72 12.52 -11.99
N SER A 204 5.96 12.22 -10.94
CA SER A 204 5.37 10.94 -10.66
C SER A 204 3.86 11.08 -10.53
N VAL A 205 3.13 10.07 -10.99
CA VAL A 205 1.66 10.06 -11.00
C VAL A 205 1.18 8.70 -10.55
N ALA A 206 0.21 8.67 -9.65
CA ALA A 206 -0.59 7.49 -9.36
C ALA A 206 -2.04 7.75 -9.77
N VAL A 207 -2.60 6.83 -10.55
CA VAL A 207 -4.03 6.76 -10.85
C VAL A 207 -4.56 5.52 -10.15
N SER A 208 -5.63 5.65 -9.38
CA SER A 208 -6.28 4.55 -8.67
C SER A 208 -7.77 4.55 -8.92
N GLN A 209 -8.34 3.39 -9.22
CA GLN A 209 -9.76 3.11 -9.26
C GLN A 209 -9.98 1.63 -8.87
N PRO A 210 -9.75 1.28 -7.58
CA PRO A 210 -10.10 -0.05 -7.10
C PRO A 210 -11.61 -0.29 -7.24
N GLU A 211 -12.01 -1.57 -7.27
CA GLU A 211 -13.42 -1.95 -7.43
C GLU A 211 -14.28 -1.35 -6.30
N GLY A 212 -15.38 -0.67 -6.66
CA GLY A 212 -16.27 -0.02 -5.70
C GLY A 212 -15.86 1.41 -5.29
N TYR A 213 -14.68 1.89 -5.70
CA TYR A 213 -14.18 3.22 -5.37
C TYR A 213 -14.23 4.19 -6.57
N GLY A 214 -14.19 5.49 -6.27
CA GLY A 214 -14.04 6.54 -7.28
C GLY A 214 -12.63 6.60 -7.85
N LEU A 215 -12.43 7.41 -8.90
CA LEU A 215 -11.09 7.68 -9.42
C LEU A 215 -10.30 8.57 -8.45
N GLY A 216 -9.18 8.05 -7.95
CA GLY A 216 -8.08 8.77 -7.33
C GLY A 216 -7.02 9.13 -8.36
N VAL A 217 -6.51 10.36 -8.30
CA VAL A 217 -5.32 10.77 -9.04
C VAL A 217 -4.45 11.59 -8.12
N GLU A 218 -3.22 11.13 -7.89
CA GLU A 218 -2.22 11.87 -7.14
C GLU A 218 -1.00 12.12 -8.01
N LEU A 219 -0.49 13.34 -7.97
CA LEU A 219 0.71 13.75 -8.70
C LEU A 219 1.71 14.34 -7.72
N GLY A 220 3.00 14.12 -7.99
CA GLY A 220 4.03 14.86 -7.31
C GLY A 220 5.38 14.78 -7.99
N GLY A 221 6.30 15.65 -7.59
CA GLY A 221 7.65 15.65 -8.16
C GLY A 221 8.43 16.95 -7.91
N PRO A 222 9.72 16.97 -8.28
CA PRO A 222 10.57 18.14 -8.08
C PRO A 222 10.25 19.30 -9.03
N ASP A 223 9.74 19.04 -10.23
CA ASP A 223 9.39 20.07 -11.20
C ASP A 223 7.92 20.49 -11.07
N ARG A 224 7.68 21.64 -10.43
CA ARG A 224 6.34 22.22 -10.29
C ARG A 224 5.66 22.45 -11.63
N GLY A 225 6.38 22.97 -12.62
CA GLY A 225 5.82 23.28 -13.94
C GLY A 225 5.33 22.02 -14.65
N ARG A 226 6.11 20.93 -14.55
CA ARG A 226 5.72 19.63 -15.10
C ARG A 226 4.50 19.05 -14.37
N VAL A 227 4.49 19.08 -13.03
CA VAL A 227 3.35 18.60 -12.21
C VAL A 227 2.05 19.33 -12.59
N GLU A 228 2.08 20.66 -12.66
CA GLU A 228 0.92 21.49 -13.05
C GLU A 228 0.47 21.21 -14.48
N HIS A 229 1.41 21.03 -15.41
CA HIS A 229 1.09 20.73 -16.80
C HIS A 229 0.37 19.38 -16.92
N VAL A 230 0.89 18.31 -16.29
CA VAL A 230 0.24 16.99 -16.31
C VAL A 230 -1.13 17.06 -15.66
N TYR A 231 -1.27 17.74 -14.52
CA TYR A 231 -2.56 17.96 -13.87
C TYR A 231 -3.54 18.68 -14.79
N SER A 232 -3.14 19.78 -15.45
CA SER A 232 -4.01 20.54 -16.35
C SER A 232 -4.52 19.68 -17.51
N VAL A 233 -3.64 18.90 -18.13
CA VAL A 233 -4.03 18.03 -19.25
C VAL A 233 -4.97 16.92 -18.78
N LEU A 234 -4.71 16.32 -17.61
CA LEU A 234 -5.63 15.35 -17.00
C LEU A 234 -6.97 15.98 -16.65
N HIS A 235 -6.99 17.17 -16.07
CA HIS A 235 -8.22 17.88 -15.71
C HIS A 235 -9.11 18.11 -16.93
N ASP A 236 -8.53 18.61 -18.03
CA ASP A 236 -9.25 18.92 -19.27
C ASP A 236 -9.84 17.67 -19.93
N HIS A 237 -9.21 16.50 -19.75
CA HIS A 237 -9.66 15.26 -20.35
C HIS A 237 -10.56 14.45 -19.42
N VAL A 238 -10.23 14.30 -18.14
CA VAL A 238 -10.90 13.41 -17.21
C VAL A 238 -12.07 14.11 -16.50
N GLY A 239 -12.05 15.43 -16.36
CA GLY A 239 -13.14 16.20 -15.77
C GLY A 239 -13.15 16.12 -14.23
N PHE A 240 -12.05 16.49 -13.59
CA PHE A 240 -12.02 16.56 -12.12
C PHE A 240 -12.99 17.63 -11.60
N ALA A 241 -13.62 17.36 -10.47
CA ALA A 241 -14.56 18.30 -9.86
C ALA A 241 -13.86 19.60 -9.41
N PRO A 242 -14.56 20.76 -9.41
CA PRO A 242 -14.02 22.01 -8.88
C PRO A 242 -13.59 21.86 -7.41
N GLY A 243 -12.43 22.44 -7.04
CA GLY A 243 -11.94 22.41 -5.65
C GLY A 243 -11.35 21.07 -5.19
N THR A 244 -11.06 20.16 -6.12
CA THR A 244 -10.36 18.89 -5.84
C THR A 244 -8.90 19.08 -5.52
N ARG A 245 -8.27 20.09 -6.12
CA ARG A 245 -6.86 20.42 -5.89
C ARG A 245 -6.60 20.71 -4.42
N ARG A 246 -5.98 19.74 -3.75
CA ARG A 246 -5.36 19.90 -2.44
C ARG A 246 -3.85 19.79 -2.62
N GLY A 247 -3.16 20.87 -2.30
CA GLY A 247 -1.71 20.99 -2.33
C GLY A 247 -1.31 22.22 -1.51
N PRO A 248 -0.07 22.27 -1.01
CA PRO A 248 0.45 23.44 -0.30
C PRO A 248 0.49 24.71 -1.17
#